data_AF-A0A8C6DUT9-F1
#
_entry.id   AF-A0A8C6DUT9-F1
#
_cell.length_a   1.000
_cell.length_b   1.000
_cell.length_c   1.000
_cell.angle_alpha   90.00
_cell.angle_beta   90.00
_cell.angle_gamma   90.00
#
_symmetry.space_group_name_H-M   'P 1'
#
loop_
_entity.id
_entity.type
_entity.pdbx_description
1 polymer ?
#
loop_
_entity_poly.entity_id
_entity_poly.type
_entity_poly.pdbx_seq_one_letter_code
_entity_poly.pdbx_strand_id
1 'polypeptide(L)'
;MSASLNYKSFSKEQQTMDNLEKQLICPICLEMFTKPVVILPCQHNLCRKCASDIFQASNPYLPTRGGTTVASGGRFRCPSCRHEVVLDRHGIYGLQRNLLVENIIDIYKQESTRPEKKSDQPMCEEHEDERINIYCLNCEVPTCSLCKVFGAHKDCQVAPLTHVFQRQKSELSDGIAVLVGSNDRVQGVISQLESTCKTIETGFENSPLQRQAAASGSGNGADSEPARHVFSFSWLNSLNE
;
A
#
# COMPACT_ATOMS: atom_id res chain seq x y z
N MET A 1 10.87 -12.51 37.70
CA MET A 1 9.63 -13.26 37.45
C MET A 1 9.02 -12.67 36.18
N SER A 2 8.74 -13.54 35.22
CA SER A 2 8.53 -13.24 33.81
C SER A 2 7.17 -12.59 33.58
N ALA A 3 7.12 -11.34 33.13
CA ALA A 3 5.91 -10.71 32.61
C ALA A 3 5.64 -11.20 31.16
N SER A 4 5.40 -12.50 31.03
CA SER A 4 4.61 -13.01 29.92
C SER A 4 3.17 -12.97 30.41
N LEU A 5 2.31 -12.20 29.75
CA LEU A 5 0.83 -12.33 29.65
C LEU A 5 0.18 -10.94 29.49
N ASN A 6 0.38 -10.30 28.33
CA ASN A 6 -0.70 -9.50 27.74
C ASN A 6 -0.56 -9.24 26.22
N TYR A 7 0.59 -9.57 25.63
CA TYR A 7 0.77 -9.51 24.17
C TYR A 7 -0.15 -10.48 23.38
N LYS A 8 -0.65 -11.55 24.03
CA LYS A 8 -1.50 -12.57 23.38
C LYS A 8 -2.97 -12.14 23.20
N SER A 9 -3.46 -11.20 24.02
CA SER A 9 -4.87 -10.77 24.02
C SER A 9 -5.15 -9.85 22.84
N PHE A 10 -4.27 -8.86 22.62
CA PHE A 10 -4.35 -7.92 21.50
C PHE A 10 -4.21 -8.61 20.13
N SER A 11 -3.32 -9.61 20.02
CA SER A 11 -3.19 -10.40 18.79
C SER A 11 -4.45 -11.20 18.46
N LYS A 12 -5.23 -11.61 19.47
CA LYS A 12 -6.42 -12.43 19.27
C LYS A 12 -7.61 -11.59 18.79
N GLU A 13 -7.76 -10.38 19.31
CA GLU A 13 -8.80 -9.44 18.89
C GLU A 13 -8.55 -8.90 17.47
N GLN A 14 -7.29 -8.58 17.14
CA GLN A 14 -6.92 -8.22 15.76
C GLN A 14 -7.17 -9.38 14.79
N GLN A 15 -6.77 -10.61 15.15
CA GLN A 15 -7.08 -11.80 14.36
C GLN A 15 -8.59 -12.02 14.20
N THR A 16 -9.41 -11.74 15.21
CA THR A 16 -10.87 -11.89 15.07
C THR A 16 -11.48 -10.87 14.11
N MET A 17 -10.97 -9.63 14.10
CA MET A 17 -11.41 -8.58 13.17
C MET A 17 -10.99 -8.91 11.74
N ASP A 18 -9.74 -9.34 11.52
CA ASP A 18 -9.24 -9.74 10.20
C ASP A 18 -9.96 -11.00 9.67
N ASN A 19 -10.32 -11.93 10.56
CA ASN A 19 -11.10 -13.11 10.20
C ASN A 19 -12.53 -12.74 9.81
N LEU A 20 -13.15 -11.76 10.47
CA LEU A 20 -14.48 -11.28 10.12
C LEU A 20 -14.47 -10.55 8.77
N GLU A 21 -13.47 -9.72 8.52
CA GLU A 21 -13.31 -9.02 7.25
C GLU A 21 -13.28 -9.99 6.06
N LYS A 22 -12.51 -11.07 6.18
CA LYS A 22 -12.44 -12.14 5.16
C LYS A 22 -13.80 -12.79 4.86
N GLN A 23 -14.70 -12.86 5.84
CA GLN A 23 -16.06 -13.41 5.65
C GLN A 23 -17.00 -12.43 4.93
N LEU A 24 -16.64 -11.15 4.83
CA LEU A 24 -17.43 -10.11 4.18
C LEU A 24 -16.97 -9.78 2.75
N ILE A 25 -16.03 -10.56 2.22
CA ILE A 25 -15.48 -10.39 0.87
C ILE A 25 -16.29 -11.21 -0.15
N CYS A 26 -16.62 -10.57 -1.27
CA CYS A 26 -17.26 -11.22 -2.39
C CYS A 26 -16.25 -12.09 -3.17
N PRO A 27 -16.55 -13.37 -3.45
CA PRO A 27 -15.64 -14.27 -4.17
C PRO A 27 -15.46 -13.92 -5.66
N ILE A 28 -16.09 -12.86 -6.15
CA ILE A 28 -16.09 -12.48 -7.58
C ILE A 28 -15.39 -11.16 -7.81
N CYS A 29 -15.77 -10.11 -7.10
CA CYS A 29 -15.06 -8.84 -7.19
C CYS A 29 -13.85 -8.77 -6.25
N LEU A 30 -13.69 -9.72 -5.32
CA LEU A 30 -12.63 -9.76 -4.30
C LEU A 30 -12.60 -8.56 -3.34
N GLU A 31 -13.59 -7.68 -3.47
CA GLU A 31 -13.88 -6.58 -2.57
C GLU A 31 -14.96 -6.97 -1.56
N MET A 32 -15.06 -6.19 -0.48
CA MET A 32 -16.15 -6.29 0.49
C MET A 32 -17.51 -6.16 -0.22
N PHE A 33 -18.51 -6.96 0.19
CA PHE A 33 -19.75 -7.04 -0.57
C PHE A 33 -20.43 -5.66 -0.78
N THR A 34 -20.81 -5.41 -2.02
CA THR A 34 -21.54 -4.19 -2.41
C THR A 34 -23.03 -4.45 -2.35
N LYS A 35 -23.75 -3.55 -1.65
CA LYS A 35 -25.21 -3.59 -1.57
C LYS A 35 -25.82 -3.36 -2.95
N PRO A 36 -26.90 -4.07 -3.31
CA PRO A 36 -27.56 -5.13 -2.53
C PRO A 36 -26.81 -6.47 -2.56
N VAL A 37 -26.72 -7.13 -1.40
CA VAL A 37 -26.12 -8.47 -1.26
C VAL A 37 -27.21 -9.51 -1.47
N VAL A 38 -27.07 -10.38 -2.47
CA VAL A 38 -28.07 -11.39 -2.81
C VAL A 38 -27.70 -12.77 -2.27
N ILE A 39 -28.70 -13.51 -1.79
CA ILE A 39 -28.58 -14.89 -1.31
C ILE A 39 -29.00 -15.83 -2.43
N LEU A 40 -28.14 -16.78 -2.76
CA LEU A 40 -28.45 -17.87 -3.69
C LEU A 40 -29.20 -19.01 -2.96
N PRO A 41 -29.97 -19.87 -3.65
CA PRO A 41 -30.62 -21.03 -3.04
C PRO A 41 -29.67 -21.97 -2.27
N CYS A 42 -28.38 -21.97 -2.63
CA CYS A 42 -27.32 -22.68 -1.94
C CYS A 42 -26.74 -21.93 -0.73
N GLN A 43 -27.41 -20.88 -0.24
CA GLN A 43 -27.04 -20.04 0.91
C GLN A 43 -25.72 -19.26 0.79
N HIS A 44 -25.13 -19.18 -0.41
CA HIS A 44 -23.97 -18.33 -0.67
C HIS A 44 -24.38 -16.91 -1.04
N ASN A 45 -23.57 -15.95 -0.63
CA ASN A 45 -23.80 -14.52 -0.84
C ASN A 45 -22.96 -13.98 -2.00
N LEU A 46 -23.53 -13.09 -2.81
CA LEU A 46 -22.85 -12.37 -3.87
C LEU A 46 -23.31 -10.91 -3.90
N CYS A 47 -22.49 -10.01 -4.43
CA CYS A 47 -22.98 -8.70 -4.85
C CYS A 47 -24.00 -8.91 -5.99
N ARG A 48 -25.10 -8.14 -6.01
CA ARG A 48 -26.07 -8.23 -7.11
C ARG A 48 -25.43 -8.01 -8.49
N LYS A 49 -24.48 -7.08 -8.58
CA LYS A 49 -23.73 -6.83 -9.82
C LYS A 49 -22.98 -8.09 -10.26
N CYS A 50 -22.19 -8.68 -9.37
CA CYS A 50 -21.46 -9.92 -9.64
C CYS A 50 -22.39 -11.08 -10.07
N ALA A 51 -23.54 -11.24 -9.40
CA ALA A 51 -24.53 -12.26 -9.78
C ALA A 51 -25.12 -11.99 -11.18
N SER A 52 -25.35 -10.72 -11.52
CA SER A 52 -25.80 -10.31 -12.86
C SER A 52 -24.75 -10.60 -13.94
N ASP A 53 -23.48 -10.30 -13.65
CA ASP A 53 -22.37 -10.50 -14.60
C ASP A 53 -22.17 -12.00 -14.90
N ILE A 54 -22.21 -12.85 -13.87
CA ILE A 54 -22.15 -14.32 -14.04
C ILE A 54 -23.34 -14.83 -14.84
N PHE A 55 -24.54 -14.31 -14.55
CA PHE A 55 -25.76 -14.71 -15.24
C PHE A 55 -25.71 -14.37 -16.73
N GLN A 56 -25.22 -13.18 -17.09
CA GLN A 56 -25.05 -12.75 -18.48
C GLN A 56 -23.97 -13.59 -19.19
N ALA A 57 -22.84 -13.83 -18.54
CA ALA A 57 -21.76 -14.65 -19.09
C ALA A 57 -22.19 -16.11 -19.34
N SER A 58 -23.05 -16.66 -18.48
CA SER A 58 -23.57 -18.03 -18.61
C SER A 58 -24.74 -18.16 -19.58
N ASN A 59 -25.39 -17.05 -19.95
CA ASN A 59 -26.53 -17.03 -20.87
C ASN A 59 -26.37 -15.97 -21.98
N PRO A 60 -25.32 -16.08 -22.83
CA PRO A 60 -24.97 -15.05 -23.81
C PRO A 60 -26.01 -14.86 -24.94
N TYR A 61 -26.94 -15.80 -25.10
CA TYR A 61 -27.97 -15.77 -26.16
C TYR A 61 -29.33 -15.21 -25.71
N LEU A 62 -29.51 -14.84 -24.43
CA LEU A 62 -30.74 -14.21 -23.94
C LEU A 62 -30.61 -12.67 -23.98
N PRO A 63 -31.38 -11.96 -24.84
CA PRO A 63 -31.32 -10.51 -24.89
C PRO A 63 -31.91 -9.90 -23.61
N THR A 64 -31.24 -8.88 -23.06
CA THR A 64 -31.70 -8.10 -21.90
C THR A 64 -32.92 -7.20 -22.21
N ARG A 65 -33.45 -7.22 -23.44
CA ARG A 65 -34.60 -6.42 -23.85
C ARG A 65 -35.80 -7.31 -24.17
N GLY A 66 -36.91 -6.99 -23.50
CA GLY A 66 -38.16 -7.74 -23.49
C GLY A 66 -38.53 -8.36 -24.84
N GLY A 67 -38.70 -9.68 -24.83
CA GLY A 67 -39.18 -10.47 -25.95
C GLY A 67 -39.87 -11.70 -25.37
N THR A 68 -41.13 -11.85 -25.73
CA THR A 68 -42.06 -12.90 -25.33
C THR A 68 -41.57 -14.29 -25.74
N THR A 69 -40.85 -14.98 -24.86
CA THR A 69 -40.80 -16.45 -24.86
C THR A 69 -40.94 -16.96 -23.43
N VAL A 70 -41.91 -17.85 -23.28
CA VAL A 70 -42.37 -18.38 -22.01
C VAL A 70 -41.36 -19.43 -21.52
N ALA A 71 -41.09 -19.41 -20.22
CA ALA A 71 -40.81 -20.57 -19.35
C ALA A 71 -39.38 -20.87 -18.84
N SER A 72 -38.30 -20.26 -19.31
CA SER A 72 -36.97 -20.60 -18.77
C SER A 72 -36.28 -19.39 -18.19
N GLY A 73 -36.54 -19.08 -16.92
CA GLY A 73 -35.65 -18.19 -16.20
C GLY A 73 -34.24 -18.81 -16.22
N GLY A 74 -33.25 -18.00 -16.58
CA GLY A 74 -31.93 -18.52 -16.90
C GLY A 74 -31.27 -19.18 -15.69
N ARG A 75 -30.27 -20.01 -15.97
CA ARG A 75 -29.52 -20.74 -14.95
C ARG A 75 -28.07 -20.33 -14.93
N PHE A 76 -27.44 -20.40 -13.77
CA PHE A 76 -26.00 -20.26 -13.63
C PHE A 76 -25.50 -21.13 -12.48
N ARG A 77 -24.18 -21.30 -12.37
CA ARG A 77 -23.56 -22.09 -11.29
C ARG A 77 -23.00 -21.15 -10.23
N CYS A 78 -23.27 -21.46 -8.96
CA CYS A 78 -22.68 -20.73 -7.84
C CYS A 78 -21.15 -20.82 -7.90
N PRO A 79 -20.41 -19.71 -7.86
CA PRO A 79 -18.95 -19.73 -7.89
C PRO A 79 -18.32 -20.42 -6.67
N SER A 80 -18.97 -20.37 -5.51
CA SER A 80 -18.45 -20.91 -4.25
C SER A 80 -18.63 -22.42 -4.12
N CYS A 81 -19.79 -22.96 -4.54
CA CYS A 81 -20.13 -24.38 -4.32
C CYS A 81 -20.54 -25.14 -5.59
N ARG A 82 -20.54 -24.48 -6.76
CA ARG A 82 -20.98 -25.04 -8.07
C ARG A 82 -22.42 -25.55 -8.13
N HIS A 83 -23.23 -25.26 -7.12
CA HIS A 83 -24.66 -25.56 -7.13
C HIS A 83 -25.35 -24.83 -8.30
N GLU A 84 -26.29 -25.51 -8.96
CA GLU A 84 -27.06 -24.92 -10.05
C GLU A 84 -28.16 -24.02 -9.50
N VAL A 85 -28.12 -22.75 -9.87
CA VAL A 85 -29.13 -21.77 -9.51
C VAL A 85 -30.04 -21.58 -10.70
N VAL A 86 -31.30 -22.00 -10.55
CA VAL A 86 -32.37 -21.74 -11.51
C VAL A 86 -33.13 -20.51 -11.05
N LEU A 87 -33.36 -19.57 -11.96
CA LEU A 87 -34.05 -18.32 -11.66
C LEU A 87 -35.47 -18.34 -12.22
N ASP A 88 -36.35 -17.53 -11.64
CA ASP A 88 -37.71 -17.31 -12.14
C ASP A 88 -37.72 -16.23 -13.24
N ARG A 89 -38.94 -15.86 -13.67
CA ARG A 89 -39.20 -14.72 -14.59
C ARG A 89 -38.56 -13.39 -14.17
N HIS A 90 -38.29 -13.19 -12.88
CA HIS A 90 -37.66 -11.97 -12.36
C HIS A 90 -36.11 -12.01 -12.41
N GLY A 91 -35.52 -13.14 -12.82
CA GLY A 91 -34.07 -13.31 -12.93
C GLY A 91 -33.32 -13.02 -11.61
N ILE A 92 -32.15 -12.40 -11.74
CA ILE A 92 -31.28 -12.04 -10.61
C ILE A 92 -31.95 -11.03 -9.66
N TYR A 93 -32.87 -10.20 -10.17
CA TYR A 93 -33.54 -9.19 -9.35
C TYR A 93 -34.52 -9.80 -8.35
N GLY A 94 -35.01 -11.02 -8.62
CA GLY A 94 -35.88 -11.79 -7.73
C GLY A 94 -35.15 -12.50 -6.59
N LEU A 95 -33.81 -12.54 -6.59
CA LEU A 95 -33.04 -13.12 -5.49
C LEU A 95 -33.20 -12.29 -4.22
N GLN A 96 -33.39 -12.99 -3.10
CA GLN A 96 -33.55 -12.38 -1.79
C GLN A 96 -32.27 -11.66 -1.37
N ARG A 97 -32.43 -10.55 -0.65
CA ARG A 97 -31.31 -9.79 -0.08
C ARG A 97 -30.93 -10.33 1.28
N ASN A 98 -29.63 -10.37 1.57
CA ASN A 98 -29.13 -10.68 2.90
C ASN A 98 -28.98 -9.42 3.73
N LEU A 99 -30.08 -8.98 4.34
CA LEU A 99 -30.05 -7.78 5.18
C LEU A 99 -29.10 -7.93 6.39
N LEU A 100 -28.87 -9.15 6.89
CA LEU A 100 -27.90 -9.37 7.97
C LEU A 100 -26.47 -9.05 7.52
N VAL A 101 -26.05 -9.58 6.37
CA VAL A 101 -24.72 -9.27 5.81
C VAL A 101 -24.63 -7.79 5.46
N GLU A 102 -25.68 -7.21 4.89
CA GLU A 102 -25.74 -5.77 4.63
C GLU A 102 -25.61 -4.91 5.90
N ASN A 103 -26.25 -5.31 7.00
CA ASN A 103 -26.17 -4.62 8.29
C ASN A 103 -24.80 -4.81 8.95
N ILE A 104 -24.21 -6.00 8.87
CA ILE A 104 -22.85 -6.26 9.38
C ILE A 104 -21.83 -5.41 8.61
N ILE A 105 -22.00 -5.27 7.30
CA ILE A 105 -21.18 -4.38 6.45
C ILE A 105 -21.33 -2.92 6.89
N ASP A 106 -22.54 -2.46 7.23
CA ASP A 106 -22.74 -1.11 7.74
C ASP A 106 -22.05 -0.92 9.10
N ILE A 107 -22.20 -1.87 10.02
CA ILE A 107 -21.54 -1.81 11.33
C ILE A 107 -20.03 -1.80 11.16
N TYR A 108 -19.48 -2.66 10.29
CA TYR A 108 -18.04 -2.71 10.00
C TYR A 108 -17.56 -1.38 9.39
N LYS A 109 -18.26 -0.87 8.37
CA LYS A 109 -17.93 0.43 7.76
C LYS A 109 -18.07 1.58 8.74
N GLN A 110 -19.06 1.56 9.63
CA GLN A 110 -19.22 2.56 10.69
C GLN A 110 -18.11 2.47 11.73
N GLU A 111 -17.65 1.28 12.09
CA GLU A 111 -16.51 1.09 12.98
C GLU A 111 -15.19 1.52 12.31
N SER A 112 -15.04 1.33 10.99
CA SER A 112 -13.89 1.81 10.21
C SER A 112 -13.94 3.31 9.85
N THR A 113 -15.12 3.94 9.85
CA THR A 113 -15.31 5.38 9.53
C THR A 113 -15.62 6.24 10.75
N ARG A 114 -15.81 5.63 11.93
CA ARG A 114 -15.59 6.32 13.19
C ARG A 114 -14.16 6.85 13.12
N PRO A 115 -13.91 8.16 13.33
CA PRO A 115 -12.55 8.58 13.61
C PRO A 115 -12.10 7.69 14.76
N GLU A 116 -10.99 6.99 14.60
CA GLU A 116 -10.44 6.08 15.60
C GLU A 116 -10.42 6.78 16.97
N LYS A 117 -11.47 6.55 17.76
CA LYS A 117 -11.46 6.58 19.21
C LYS A 117 -11.53 5.14 19.68
N LYS A 118 -10.70 4.27 19.09
CA LYS A 118 -10.06 3.22 19.86
C LYS A 118 -8.84 3.87 20.50
N SER A 119 -8.94 4.01 21.81
CA SER A 119 -7.96 4.60 22.70
C SER A 119 -6.68 3.76 22.69
N ASP A 120 -5.78 4.05 21.75
CA ASP A 120 -4.34 3.82 21.88
C ASP A 120 -3.67 5.08 22.45
N GLN A 121 -4.42 5.92 23.19
CA GLN A 121 -3.80 6.99 23.96
C GLN A 121 -3.02 6.33 25.10
N PRO A 122 -1.69 6.50 25.15
CA PRO A 122 -0.89 5.88 26.19
C PRO A 122 -1.39 6.40 27.54
N MET A 123 -1.57 5.46 28.47
CA MET A 123 -1.94 5.79 29.85
C MET A 123 -0.68 6.18 30.62
N CYS A 124 -0.85 7.02 31.63
CA CYS A 124 0.27 7.39 32.49
C CYS A 124 0.70 6.20 33.36
N GLU A 125 2.01 5.94 33.43
CA GLU A 125 2.56 4.84 34.25
C GLU A 125 2.34 5.05 35.75
N GLU A 126 2.26 6.30 36.21
CA GLU A 126 2.00 6.65 37.62
C GLU A 126 0.50 6.79 37.92
N HIS A 127 -0.33 7.03 36.90
CA HIS A 127 -1.75 7.35 37.04
C HIS A 127 -2.56 6.54 36.04
N GLU A 128 -2.92 5.32 36.43
CA GLU A 128 -3.51 4.30 35.55
C GLU A 128 -4.84 4.72 34.88
N ASP A 129 -5.58 5.64 35.50
CA ASP A 129 -6.85 6.18 34.96
C ASP A 129 -6.68 7.44 34.10
N GLU A 130 -5.48 8.02 34.04
CA GLU A 130 -5.21 9.25 33.30
C GLU A 130 -4.55 9.01 31.94
N ARG A 131 -5.06 9.69 30.93
CA ARG A 131 -4.52 9.65 29.57
C ARG A 131 -3.38 10.64 29.42
N ILE A 132 -2.35 10.25 28.68
CA ILE A 132 -1.29 11.15 28.24
C ILE A 132 -1.83 12.02 27.10
N ASN A 133 -1.99 13.31 27.38
CA ASN A 133 -2.52 14.31 26.45
C ASN A 133 -1.75 15.66 26.50
N ILE A 134 -0.73 15.74 27.33
CA ILE A 134 0.06 16.94 27.58
C ILE A 134 1.53 16.61 27.30
N TYR A 135 2.30 17.59 26.83
CA TYR A 135 3.73 17.48 26.65
C TYR A 135 4.45 18.47 27.57
N CYS A 136 5.41 17.98 28.35
CA CYS A 136 6.24 18.79 29.21
C CYS A 136 7.40 19.39 28.42
N LEU A 137 7.46 20.71 28.32
CA LEU A 137 8.50 21.42 27.56
C LEU A 137 9.84 21.48 28.31
N ASN A 138 9.82 21.41 29.65
CA ASN A 138 11.06 21.41 30.44
C ASN A 138 11.72 20.05 30.51
N CYS A 139 10.92 18.98 30.54
CA CYS A 139 11.41 17.60 30.66
C CYS A 139 11.41 16.85 29.33
N GLU A 140 10.86 17.46 28.28
CA GLU A 140 10.77 16.91 26.93
C GLU A 140 10.08 15.53 26.86
N VAL A 141 9.14 15.28 27.77
CA VAL A 141 8.39 14.03 27.88
C VAL A 141 6.88 14.25 27.82
N PRO A 142 6.14 13.33 27.20
CA PRO A 142 4.69 13.35 27.24
C PRO A 142 4.21 12.94 28.64
N THR A 143 3.17 13.60 29.15
CA THR A 143 2.68 13.46 30.53
C THR A 143 1.15 13.59 30.60
N CYS A 144 0.58 13.34 31.78
CA CYS A 144 -0.85 13.45 32.05
C CYS A 144 -1.21 14.66 32.91
N SER A 145 -2.51 14.91 33.06
CA SER A 145 -3.04 16.04 33.85
C SER A 145 -2.65 15.94 35.33
N LEU A 146 -2.69 14.75 35.93
CA LEU A 146 -2.33 14.58 37.35
C LEU A 146 -0.84 14.80 37.60
N CYS A 147 0.02 14.32 36.71
CA CYS A 147 1.46 14.62 36.76
C CYS A 147 1.74 16.13 36.70
N LYS A 148 0.92 16.89 35.96
CA LYS A 148 1.02 18.35 35.88
C LYS A 148 0.41 19.08 37.08
N VAL A 149 -0.69 18.62 37.66
CA VAL A 149 -1.36 19.36 38.73
C VAL A 149 -0.80 19.01 40.11
N PHE A 150 -0.50 17.74 40.35
CA PHE A 150 -0.10 17.24 41.67
C PHE A 150 1.22 16.46 41.67
N GLY A 151 1.70 16.03 40.50
CA GLY A 151 2.89 15.20 40.38
C GLY A 151 4.19 15.96 40.12
N ALA A 152 5.16 15.25 39.55
CA ALA A 152 6.53 15.73 39.34
C ALA A 152 6.65 16.94 38.40
N HIS A 153 5.64 17.21 37.56
CA HIS A 153 5.67 18.28 36.56
C HIS A 153 4.88 19.53 36.98
N LYS A 154 4.57 19.69 38.27
CA LYS A 154 3.80 20.83 38.81
C LYS A 154 4.34 22.21 38.39
N ASP A 155 5.65 22.38 38.43
CA ASP A 155 6.31 23.66 38.14
C ASP A 155 6.83 23.72 36.69
N CYS A 156 6.59 22.69 35.89
CA CYS A 156 7.03 22.65 34.49
C CYS A 156 6.04 23.35 33.56
N GLN A 157 6.55 24.02 32.54
CA GLN A 157 5.77 24.48 31.41
C GLN A 157 5.32 23.29 30.56
N VAL A 158 4.05 23.31 30.18
CA VAL A 158 3.43 22.26 29.38
C VAL A 158 2.65 22.84 28.22
N ALA A 159 2.47 22.03 27.18
CA ALA A 159 1.61 22.35 26.04
C ALA A 159 0.75 21.13 25.66
N PRO A 160 -0.37 21.32 24.95
CA PRO A 160 -1.15 20.20 24.43
C PRO A 160 -0.28 19.31 23.54
N LEU A 161 -0.30 17.99 23.79
CA LEU A 161 0.54 17.02 23.06
C LEU A 161 0.29 17.09 21.55
N THR A 162 -0.97 17.29 21.15
CA THR A 162 -1.36 17.43 19.75
C THR A 162 -0.68 18.63 19.07
N HIS A 163 -0.55 19.75 19.76
CA HIS A 163 0.08 20.95 19.21
C HIS A 163 1.59 20.75 19.01
N VAL A 164 2.27 20.17 20.01
CA VAL A 164 3.70 19.86 19.91
C VAL A 164 3.96 18.85 18.79
N PHE A 165 3.14 17.78 18.72
CA PHE A 165 3.23 16.78 17.67
C PHE A 165 3.06 17.38 16.27
N GLN A 166 2.04 18.21 16.05
CA GLN A 166 1.82 18.82 14.73
C GLN A 166 2.97 19.73 14.32
N ARG A 167 3.52 20.51 15.25
CA ARG A 167 4.68 21.35 14.98
C ARG A 167 5.90 20.51 14.59
N GLN A 168 6.26 19.51 15.41
CA GLN A 168 7.40 18.63 15.13
C GLN A 168 7.22 17.86 13.81
N LYS A 169 6.01 17.39 13.52
CA LYS A 169 5.69 16.73 12.25
C LYS A 169 5.91 17.65 11.06
N SER A 170 5.49 18.93 11.16
CA SER A 170 5.73 19.93 10.11
C SER A 170 7.21 20.17 9.92
N GLU A 171 7.96 20.44 10.99
CA GLU A 171 9.40 20.70 10.94
C GLU A 171 10.17 19.54 10.31
N LEU A 172 9.84 18.30 10.67
CA LEU A 172 10.44 17.11 10.08
C LEU A 172 10.07 16.95 8.61
N SER A 173 8.81 17.20 8.25
CA SER A 173 8.33 17.10 6.87
C SER A 173 9.01 18.13 5.97
N ASP A 174 9.16 19.36 6.46
CA ASP A 174 9.88 20.43 5.78
C ASP A 174 11.38 20.07 5.61
N GLY A 175 12.00 19.53 6.67
CA GLY A 175 13.38 19.03 6.61
C GLY A 175 13.57 17.91 5.59
N ILE A 176 12.66 16.94 5.54
CA ILE A 176 12.67 15.87 4.53
C ILE A 176 12.55 16.46 3.12
N ALA A 177 11.65 17.43 2.90
CA ALA A 177 11.49 18.06 1.60
C ALA A 177 12.78 18.75 1.11
N VAL A 178 13.50 19.42 2.03
CA VAL A 178 14.82 20.01 1.73
C VAL A 178 15.84 18.94 1.36
N LEU A 179 15.88 17.82 2.09
CA LEU A 179 16.80 16.71 1.79
C LEU A 179 16.50 16.06 0.44
N VAL A 180 15.22 15.82 0.12
CA VAL A 180 14.80 15.29 -1.18
C VAL A 180 15.23 16.22 -2.31
N GLY A 181 14.94 17.52 -2.20
CA GLY A 181 15.37 18.49 -3.20
C GLY A 181 16.90 18.63 -3.32
N SER A 182 17.65 18.31 -2.26
CA SER A 182 19.12 18.27 -2.31
C SER A 182 19.61 17.02 -3.04
N ASN A 183 18.97 15.87 -2.80
CA ASN A 183 19.24 14.63 -3.52
C ASN A 183 18.98 14.79 -5.03
N ASP A 184 17.84 15.37 -5.41
CA ASP A 184 17.50 15.62 -6.82
C ASP A 184 18.56 16.47 -7.53
N ARG A 185 19.10 17.50 -6.85
CA ARG A 185 20.21 18.31 -7.38
C ARG A 185 21.47 17.48 -7.58
N VAL A 186 21.83 16.64 -6.61
CA VAL A 186 22.99 15.75 -6.71
C VAL A 186 22.82 14.76 -7.87
N GLN A 187 21.64 14.15 -8.02
CA GLN A 187 21.32 13.27 -9.15
C GLN A 187 21.44 14.00 -10.50
N GLY A 188 20.97 15.25 -10.58
CA GLY A 188 21.13 16.07 -11.77
C GLY A 188 22.60 16.31 -12.15
N VAL A 189 23.45 16.61 -11.16
CA VAL A 189 24.90 16.77 -11.38
C VAL A 189 25.54 15.45 -11.82
N ILE A 190 25.16 14.32 -11.23
CA ILE A 190 25.64 12.99 -11.63
C ILE A 190 25.28 12.70 -13.09
N SER A 191 24.02 12.90 -13.48
CA SER A 191 23.57 12.70 -14.87
C SER A 191 24.31 13.61 -15.85
N GLN A 192 24.57 14.87 -15.47
CA GLN A 192 25.36 15.78 -16.29
C GLN A 192 26.79 15.26 -16.45
N LEU A 193 27.44 14.83 -15.37
CA LEU A 193 28.79 14.27 -15.41
C LEU A 193 28.85 13.03 -16.33
N GLU A 194 27.90 12.10 -16.19
CA GLU A 194 27.79 10.93 -17.07
C GLU A 194 27.65 11.31 -18.55
N SER A 195 26.84 12.33 -18.86
CA SER A 195 26.67 12.81 -20.25
C SER A 195 27.96 13.42 -20.81
N THR A 196 28.72 14.14 -19.98
CA THR A 196 30.01 14.71 -20.39
C THR A 196 31.05 13.63 -20.62
N CYS A 197 31.11 12.60 -19.76
CA CYS A 197 31.98 11.44 -19.97
C CYS A 197 31.69 10.75 -21.31
N LYS A 198 30.42 10.45 -21.60
CA LYS A 198 30.00 9.86 -22.89
C LYS A 198 30.36 10.71 -24.11
N THR A 199 30.21 12.03 -23.99
CA THR A 199 30.56 12.97 -25.07
C THR A 199 32.07 12.98 -25.33
N ILE A 200 32.87 12.91 -24.26
CA ILE A 200 34.32 12.83 -24.36
C ILE A 200 34.73 11.50 -25.02
N GLU A 201 34.17 10.37 -24.58
CA GLU A 201 34.43 9.04 -25.16
C GLU A 201 34.15 9.01 -26.66
N THR A 202 32.96 9.44 -27.08
CA THR A 202 32.58 9.50 -28.51
C THR A 202 33.36 10.56 -29.30
N GLY A 203 33.80 11.64 -28.65
CA GLY A 203 34.69 12.64 -29.25
C GLY A 203 36.09 12.10 -29.55
N PHE A 204 36.60 11.22 -28.70
CA PHE A 204 37.85 10.49 -28.95
C PHE A 204 37.70 9.48 -30.10
N GLU A 205 36.59 8.74 -30.17
CA GLU A 205 36.31 7.78 -31.26
C GLU A 205 36.14 8.46 -32.63
N ASN A 206 35.60 9.68 -32.67
CA ASN A 206 35.33 10.41 -33.91
C ASN A 206 36.50 11.30 -34.40
N SER A 207 37.59 11.38 -33.61
CA SER A 207 38.77 12.19 -33.92
C SER A 207 39.44 11.74 -35.24
N PRO A 208 39.81 12.66 -36.16
CA PRO A 208 40.40 12.33 -37.46
C PRO A 208 41.71 11.52 -37.37
N LEU A 209 42.40 11.57 -36.23
CA LEU A 209 43.66 10.85 -36.01
C LEU A 209 43.47 9.32 -35.97
N GLN A 210 42.29 8.80 -35.58
CA GLN A 210 42.01 7.35 -35.60
C GLN A 210 41.56 6.87 -36.98
N ARG A 211 40.86 7.72 -37.77
CA ARG A 211 40.42 7.36 -39.14
C ARG A 211 41.59 7.09 -40.08
N GLN A 212 42.76 7.68 -39.85
CA GLN A 212 43.99 7.38 -40.60
C GLN A 212 44.63 6.03 -40.21
N ALA A 213 44.37 5.51 -39.00
CA ALA A 213 44.83 4.17 -38.61
C ALA A 213 43.97 3.04 -39.20
N ALA A 214 42.67 3.30 -39.44
CA ALA A 214 41.77 2.30 -40.02
C ALA A 214 41.84 2.22 -41.56
N ALA A 215 42.24 3.29 -42.25
CA ALA A 215 42.28 3.33 -43.72
C ALA A 215 43.58 2.78 -44.34
N SER A 216 44.63 2.52 -43.55
CA SER A 216 45.92 2.01 -44.03
C SER A 216 46.10 0.49 -43.92
N GLY A 217 45.11 -0.24 -43.39
CA GLY A 217 45.14 -1.69 -43.18
C GLY A 217 44.20 -2.47 -44.10
N SER A 218 44.40 -2.42 -45.42
CA SER A 218 43.79 -3.40 -46.34
C SER A 218 44.85 -3.89 -47.32
N GLY A 219 45.58 -4.92 -46.90
CA GLY A 219 46.55 -5.61 -47.73
C GLY A 219 47.49 -6.52 -46.93
N ASN A 220 47.18 -7.81 -46.97
CA ASN A 220 48.05 -8.97 -46.67
C ASN A 220 48.25 -9.39 -45.20
N GLY A 221 47.73 -10.59 -44.90
CA GLY A 221 48.56 -11.74 -44.49
C GLY A 221 49.13 -11.80 -43.07
N ALA A 222 48.77 -12.90 -42.41
CA ALA A 222 49.47 -13.62 -41.33
C ALA A 222 49.31 -13.16 -39.87
N ASP A 223 48.72 -14.08 -39.09
CA ASP A 223 48.91 -14.38 -37.66
C ASP A 223 49.39 -13.25 -36.73
N SER A 224 48.49 -12.73 -35.88
CA SER A 224 48.75 -12.56 -34.44
C SER A 224 47.51 -12.05 -33.68
N GLU A 225 47.38 -12.59 -32.47
CA GLU A 225 46.41 -12.40 -31.39
C GLU A 225 45.82 -10.97 -31.21
N PRO A 226 44.53 -10.81 -30.85
CA PRO A 226 43.96 -9.50 -30.60
C PRO A 226 44.53 -8.90 -29.30
N ALA A 227 45.32 -7.84 -29.45
CA ALA A 227 45.87 -7.06 -28.35
C ALA A 227 44.74 -6.50 -27.46
N ARG A 228 44.62 -7.06 -26.27
CA ARG A 228 43.87 -6.48 -25.15
C ARG A 228 44.53 -5.16 -24.79
N HIS A 229 43.89 -4.03 -25.08
CA HIS A 229 44.29 -2.74 -24.53
C HIS A 229 43.99 -2.72 -23.03
N VAL A 230 44.96 -3.18 -22.25
CA VAL A 230 45.06 -2.94 -20.81
C VAL A 230 45.48 -1.48 -20.65
N PHE A 231 44.55 -0.60 -20.27
CA PHE A 231 44.92 0.70 -19.72
C PHE A 231 45.61 0.46 -18.37
N SER A 232 46.94 0.42 -18.39
CA SER A 232 47.77 0.39 -17.19
C SER A 232 47.65 1.75 -16.48
N PHE A 233 46.89 1.80 -15.40
CA PHE A 233 46.88 2.92 -14.45
C PHE A 233 48.17 2.90 -13.61
N SER A 234 49.32 3.12 -14.24
CA SER A 234 50.61 3.24 -13.54
C SER A 234 50.86 4.64 -12.93
N TRP A 235 49.83 5.48 -12.78
CA TRP A 235 49.95 6.83 -12.20
C TRP A 235 49.13 7.06 -10.93
N LEU A 236 48.38 6.06 -10.45
CA LEU A 236 47.48 6.19 -9.29
C LEU A 236 48.06 5.60 -7.98
N ASN A 237 49.39 5.54 -7.85
CA ASN A 237 50.03 5.03 -6.64
C ASN A 237 51.13 5.97 -6.06
N SER A 238 51.10 7.26 -6.37
CA SER A 238 52.10 8.23 -5.87
C SER A 238 51.51 9.33 -4.97
N LEU A 239 50.40 9.07 -4.28
CA LEU A 239 49.84 9.98 -3.25
C LEU A 239 49.38 9.20 -2.01
N ASN A 240 50.26 8.35 -1.47
CA ASN A 240 50.18 7.92 -0.07
C ASN A 240 51.58 7.64 0.54
N GLU A 241 52.51 8.57 0.33
CA GLU A 241 53.63 8.84 1.25
C GLU A 241 53.72 10.34 1.49
#